data_AF-A0A7S3B1Z5-F1
#
_entry.id   AF-A0A7S3B1Z5-F1
#
_cell.length_a   1.000
_cell.length_b   1.000
_cell.length_c   1.000
_cell.angle_alpha   90.00
_cell.angle_beta   90.00
_cell.angle_gamma   90.00
#
_symmetry.space_group_name_H-M   'P 1'
#
loop_
_entity.id
_entity.type
_entity.pdbx_description
1 polymer ?
#
loop_
_entity_poly.entity_id
_entity_poly.type
_entity_poly.pdbx_seq_one_letter_code
_entity_poly.pdbx_strand_id
1 'polypeptide(L)'
;AAYLVFVFVFSVWVSVSRDVDFSFAFGALVRDQLLGSEFRIAGTQLTKTFHKISTLSDIHSFLLGPFFETLWGGQVGSDGALLHDPVDWGWVLGQSRLIGAPRLRQVRVATNSCRTERRFLRWSPTCLPTLDDGARRRAPIYG
;
A
#
# COMPACT_ATOMS: atom_id res chain seq x y z
N ALA A 1 37.07 -21.18 22.72
CA ALA A 1 36.24 -22.35 22.38
C ALA A 1 34.74 -22.04 22.48
N ALA A 2 34.21 -21.67 23.66
CA ALA A 2 32.77 -21.40 23.85
C ALA A 2 32.18 -20.35 22.89
N TYR A 3 32.91 -19.28 22.59
CA TYR A 3 32.47 -18.25 21.64
C TYR A 3 32.31 -18.76 20.21
N LEU A 4 33.21 -19.64 19.75
CA LEU A 4 33.14 -20.22 18.39
C LEU A 4 31.95 -21.19 18.26
N VAL A 5 31.67 -21.96 19.32
CA VAL A 5 30.48 -22.83 19.37
C VAL A 5 29.21 -22.00 19.35
N PHE A 6 29.17 -20.89 20.10
CA PHE A 6 28.03 -19.98 20.09
C PHE A 6 27.79 -19.38 18.71
N VAL A 7 28.82 -18.85 18.04
CA VAL A 7 28.70 -18.28 16.69
C VAL A 7 28.23 -19.33 15.69
N PHE A 8 28.74 -20.56 15.77
CA PHE A 8 28.33 -21.63 14.88
C PHE A 8 26.85 -22.01 15.06
N VAL A 9 26.43 -22.29 16.30
CA VAL A 9 25.02 -22.62 16.61
C VAL A 9 24.09 -21.47 16.22
N PHE A 10 24.50 -20.22 16.50
CA PHE A 10 23.74 -19.04 16.11
C PHE A 10 23.64 -18.90 14.58
N SER A 11 24.72 -19.11 13.84
CA SER A 11 24.70 -19.04 12.38
C SER A 11 23.79 -20.10 11.76
N VAL A 12 23.84 -21.34 12.25
CA VAL A 12 22.97 -22.43 11.78
C VAL A 12 21.51 -22.12 12.10
N TRP A 13 21.23 -21.64 13.33
CA TRP A 13 19.89 -21.24 13.71
C TRP A 13 19.34 -20.12 12.83
N VAL A 14 20.14 -19.09 12.55
CA VAL A 14 19.75 -17.99 11.66
C VAL A 14 19.45 -18.51 10.25
N SER A 15 20.32 -19.37 9.69
CA SER A 15 20.12 -19.96 8.36
C SER A 15 18.88 -20.84 8.27
N VAL A 16 18.53 -21.60 9.31
CA VAL A 16 17.31 -22.44 9.32
C VAL A 16 16.06 -21.60 9.58
N SER A 17 16.15 -20.58 10.42
CA SER A 17 15.00 -19.74 10.80
C SER A 17 14.53 -18.81 9.69
N ARG A 18 15.39 -18.50 8.71
CA ARG A 18 15.11 -17.55 7.63
C ARG A 18 15.49 -18.14 6.29
N ASP A 19 14.48 -18.44 5.49
CA ASP A 19 14.65 -18.61 4.06
C ASP A 19 14.74 -17.23 3.39
N VAL A 20 15.98 -16.76 3.19
CA VAL A 20 16.27 -15.41 2.68
C VAL A 20 15.86 -15.29 1.22
N ASP A 21 16.05 -16.36 0.44
CA ASP A 21 15.79 -16.38 -1.00
C ASP A 21 14.29 -16.36 -1.27
N PHE A 22 13.52 -17.18 -0.55
CA PHE A 22 12.06 -17.16 -0.66
C PHE A 22 11.48 -15.81 -0.22
N SER A 23 11.95 -15.26 0.89
CA SER A 23 11.45 -13.98 1.42
C SER A 23 11.70 -12.80 0.47
N PHE A 24 12.88 -12.77 -0.18
CA PHE A 24 13.23 -11.73 -1.13
C PHE A 24 12.41 -11.85 -2.43
N ALA A 25 12.34 -13.06 -3.00
CA ALA A 25 11.59 -13.31 -4.23
C ALA A 25 10.10 -13.04 -4.03
N PHE A 26 9.52 -13.50 -2.93
CA PHE A 26 8.13 -13.24 -2.59
C PHE A 26 7.84 -11.74 -2.43
N GLY A 27 8.70 -11.01 -1.71
CA GLY A 27 8.57 -9.57 -1.54
C GLY A 27 8.64 -8.81 -2.88
N ALA A 28 9.51 -9.24 -3.79
CA ALA A 28 9.60 -8.68 -5.13
C ALA A 28 8.33 -8.94 -5.96
N LEU A 29 7.82 -10.18 -5.93
CA LEU A 29 6.60 -10.57 -6.66
C LEU A 29 5.36 -9.81 -6.18
N VAL A 30 5.14 -9.72 -4.86
CA VAL A 30 4.01 -8.96 -4.31
C VAL A 30 4.12 -7.48 -4.65
N ARG A 31 5.33 -6.93 -4.59
CA ARG A 31 5.58 -5.53 -4.94
C ARG A 31 5.34 -5.26 -6.43
N ASP A 32 5.78 -6.16 -7.30
CA ASP A 32 5.57 -6.04 -8.73
C ASP A 32 4.07 -6.17 -9.09
N GLN A 33 3.39 -7.14 -8.49
CA GLN A 33 1.94 -7.31 -8.67
C GLN A 33 1.14 -6.09 -8.21
N LEU A 34 1.51 -5.45 -7.10
CA LEU A 34 0.79 -4.28 -6.58
C LEU A 34 1.16 -2.96 -7.25
N LEU A 35 2.45 -2.74 -7.54
CA LEU A 35 2.95 -1.44 -8.00
C LEU A 35 3.17 -1.41 -9.52
N GLY A 36 3.52 -2.55 -10.10
CA GLY A 36 3.81 -2.73 -11.52
C GLY A 36 2.57 -3.01 -12.36
N SER A 37 1.48 -3.49 -11.76
CA SER A 37 0.21 -3.71 -12.46
C SER A 37 -0.32 -2.42 -13.10
N GLU A 38 -0.66 -2.52 -14.38
CA GLU A 38 -1.31 -1.44 -15.10
C GLU A 38 -2.81 -1.38 -14.77
N PHE A 39 -3.32 -0.18 -14.54
CA PHE A 39 -4.74 0.05 -14.35
C PHE A 39 -5.24 1.16 -15.26
N ARG A 40 -6.53 1.07 -15.63
CA ARG A 40 -7.19 2.05 -16.48
C ARG A 40 -7.71 3.19 -15.61
N ILE A 41 -7.48 4.42 -16.06
CA ILE A 41 -8.02 5.60 -15.37
C ILE A 41 -9.48 5.74 -15.75
N ALA A 42 -10.35 5.99 -14.77
CA ALA A 42 -11.77 6.20 -14.99
C ALA A 42 -12.02 7.27 -16.08
N GLY A 43 -12.74 6.89 -17.15
CA GLY A 43 -13.11 7.79 -18.24
C GLY A 43 -12.06 7.98 -19.34
N THR A 44 -10.94 7.24 -19.32
CA THR A 44 -9.94 7.29 -20.41
C THR A 44 -9.47 5.90 -20.82
N GLN A 45 -8.88 5.79 -22.02
CA GLN A 45 -8.26 4.54 -22.49
C GLN A 45 -6.79 4.40 -22.05
N LEU A 46 -6.28 5.34 -21.26
CA LEU A 46 -4.88 5.35 -20.85
C LEU A 46 -4.66 4.39 -19.68
N THR A 47 -3.58 3.60 -19.77
CA THR A 47 -3.09 2.78 -18.66
C THR A 47 -1.99 3.51 -17.91
N LYS A 48 -2.00 3.36 -16.58
CA LYS A 48 -0.95 3.86 -15.69
C LYS A 48 -0.58 2.78 -14.68
N THR A 49 0.64 2.87 -14.16
CA THR A 49 1.10 2.09 -13.01
C THR A 49 1.07 2.96 -11.75
N PHE A 50 1.24 2.34 -10.58
CA PHE A 50 1.26 3.06 -9.31
C PHE A 50 2.32 4.19 -9.28
N HIS A 51 3.46 3.97 -9.93
CA HIS A 51 4.55 4.94 -10.00
C HIS A 51 4.20 6.24 -10.76
N LYS A 52 3.11 6.25 -11.55
CA LYS A 52 2.70 7.39 -12.38
C LYS A 52 1.39 8.04 -11.92
N ILE A 53 0.97 7.79 -10.68
CA ILE A 53 -0.20 8.42 -10.07
C ILE A 53 0.07 9.91 -9.85
N SER A 54 -0.79 10.77 -10.39
CA SER A 54 -0.66 12.22 -10.24
C SER A 54 -1.91 12.91 -9.69
N THR A 55 -3.08 12.25 -9.78
CA THR A 55 -4.36 12.83 -9.39
C THR A 55 -5.08 11.99 -8.33
N LEU A 56 -6.05 12.59 -7.63
CA LEU A 56 -6.88 11.87 -6.66
C LEU A 56 -7.75 10.79 -7.33
N SER A 57 -8.22 11.05 -8.56
CA SER A 57 -8.96 10.06 -9.36
C SER A 57 -8.09 8.86 -9.73
N ASP A 58 -6.79 9.06 -9.97
CA ASP A 58 -5.85 7.96 -10.21
C ASP A 58 -5.70 7.08 -8.96
N ILE A 59 -5.61 7.68 -7.76
CA ILE A 59 -5.56 6.94 -6.48
C ILE A 59 -6.83 6.10 -6.31
N HIS A 60 -8.01 6.69 -6.58
CA HIS A 60 -9.27 5.97 -6.47
C HIS A 60 -9.36 4.80 -7.46
N SER A 61 -8.93 5.02 -8.71
CA SER A 61 -8.89 3.97 -9.74
C SER A 61 -7.91 2.86 -9.39
N PHE A 62 -6.75 3.20 -8.80
CA PHE A 62 -5.78 2.24 -8.28
C PHE A 62 -6.36 1.38 -7.14
N LEU A 63 -7.04 2.02 -6.19
CA LEU A 63 -7.63 1.33 -5.03
C LEU A 63 -8.73 0.34 -5.44
N LEU A 64 -9.53 0.68 -6.45
CA LEU A 64 -10.63 -0.18 -6.94
C LEU A 64 -10.18 -1.25 -7.93
N GLY A 65 -9.10 -1.03 -8.69
CA GLY A 65 -8.56 -2.01 -9.62
C GLY A 65 -7.49 -2.87 -8.96
N PRO A 66 -6.20 -2.60 -9.23
CA PRO A 66 -5.10 -3.50 -8.90
C PRO A 66 -4.95 -3.78 -7.40
N PHE A 67 -5.22 -2.80 -6.55
CA PHE A 67 -5.15 -3.02 -5.09
C PHE A 67 -6.20 -4.03 -4.63
N PHE A 68 -7.45 -3.86 -5.07
CA PHE A 68 -8.54 -4.76 -4.71
C PHE A 68 -8.37 -6.14 -5.36
N GLU A 69 -8.02 -6.18 -6.65
CA GLU A 69 -7.80 -7.41 -7.42
C GLU A 69 -6.62 -8.22 -6.87
N THR A 70 -5.55 -7.59 -6.39
CA THR A 70 -4.42 -8.33 -5.82
C THR A 70 -4.75 -8.97 -4.47
N LEU A 71 -5.66 -8.36 -3.70
CA LEU A 71 -6.04 -8.84 -2.36
C LEU A 71 -7.22 -9.82 -2.40
N TRP A 72 -8.17 -9.62 -3.32
CA TRP A 72 -9.45 -10.33 -3.38
C TRP A 72 -9.83 -10.82 -4.78
N GLY A 73 -8.97 -10.65 -5.78
CA GLY A 73 -9.24 -11.09 -7.15
C GLY A 73 -9.29 -12.60 -7.31
N GLY A 74 -9.64 -13.05 -8.52
CA GLY A 74 -9.80 -14.46 -8.87
C GLY A 74 -8.51 -15.22 -8.61
N GLN A 75 -8.57 -16.12 -7.64
CA GLN A 75 -7.43 -16.95 -7.29
C GLN A 75 -7.41 -18.19 -8.16
N VAL A 76 -6.22 -18.61 -8.55
CA VAL A 76 -6.03 -19.79 -9.39
C VAL A 76 -5.44 -20.88 -8.51
N GLY A 77 -6.13 -22.01 -8.40
CA GLY A 77 -5.66 -23.19 -7.68
C GLY A 77 -4.46 -23.82 -8.36
N SER A 78 -3.81 -24.75 -7.67
CA SER A 78 -2.68 -25.52 -8.21
C SER A 78 -3.03 -26.34 -9.46
N ASP A 79 -4.32 -26.55 -9.70
CA ASP A 79 -4.93 -27.21 -10.85
C ASP A 79 -5.29 -26.25 -12.01
N GLY A 80 -5.04 -24.95 -11.85
CA GLY A 80 -5.40 -23.93 -12.84
C GLY A 80 -6.88 -23.51 -12.78
N ALA A 81 -7.66 -24.05 -11.83
CA ALA A 81 -9.07 -23.69 -11.66
C ALA A 81 -9.21 -22.37 -10.89
N LEU A 82 -10.18 -21.54 -11.26
CA LEU A 82 -10.52 -20.34 -10.49
C LEU A 82 -11.19 -20.75 -9.17
N LEU A 83 -10.47 -20.62 -8.06
CA LEU A 83 -11.02 -20.82 -6.70
C LEU A 83 -12.11 -19.76 -6.47
N HIS A 84 -13.37 -20.20 -6.48
CA HIS A 84 -14.54 -19.37 -6.28
C HIS A 84 -15.06 -19.41 -4.84
N ASP A 85 -14.50 -20.27 -3.98
CA ASP A 85 -15.02 -20.45 -2.63
C ASP A 85 -14.62 -19.30 -1.68
N PRO A 86 -15.54 -18.82 -0.82
CA PRO A 86 -15.26 -17.73 0.12
C PRO A 86 -14.21 -18.10 1.19
N VAL A 87 -13.92 -19.39 1.37
CA VAL A 87 -12.86 -19.89 2.26
C VAL A 87 -11.48 -19.60 1.70
N ASP A 88 -11.38 -19.53 0.37
CA ASP A 88 -10.16 -19.22 -0.35
C ASP A 88 -9.98 -17.71 -0.50
N TRP A 89 -10.85 -16.85 0.01
CA TRP A 89 -10.63 -15.41 -0.14
C TRP A 89 -9.45 -14.92 0.72
N GLY A 90 -8.66 -14.02 0.14
CA GLY A 90 -7.53 -13.40 0.80
C GLY A 90 -6.22 -14.18 0.70
N TRP A 91 -6.04 -15.07 -0.28
CA TRP A 91 -4.71 -15.56 -0.63
C TRP A 91 -4.08 -14.68 -1.70
N VAL A 92 -2.86 -14.22 -1.42
CA VAL A 92 -2.01 -13.48 -2.34
C VAL A 92 -1.07 -14.50 -3.00
N LEU A 93 -1.12 -14.57 -4.33
CA LEU A 93 -0.32 -15.49 -5.16
C LEU A 93 -0.49 -16.99 -4.79
N GLY A 94 -1.61 -17.38 -4.19
CA GLY A 94 -1.89 -18.76 -3.78
C GLY A 94 -0.98 -19.33 -2.68
N GLN A 95 -0.02 -18.54 -2.18
CA GLN A 95 1.00 -18.98 -1.20
C GLN A 95 0.86 -18.28 0.15
N SER A 96 0.37 -17.04 0.18
CA SER A 96 0.32 -16.24 1.40
C SER A 96 -1.10 -15.81 1.73
N ARG A 97 -1.52 -15.98 2.98
CA ARG A 97 -2.84 -15.56 3.44
C ARG A 97 -2.79 -14.14 4.01
N LEU A 98 -3.75 -13.31 3.61
CA LEU A 98 -4.00 -11.99 4.15
C LEU A 98 -4.47 -12.12 5.60
N ILE A 99 -3.76 -11.47 6.51
CA ILE A 99 -4.08 -11.46 7.93
C ILE A 99 -4.83 -10.17 8.26
N GLY A 100 -6.14 -10.31 8.49
CA GLY A 100 -7.02 -9.19 8.82
C GLY A 100 -7.32 -8.28 7.61
N ALA A 101 -8.01 -7.17 7.88
CA ALA A 101 -8.39 -6.21 6.85
C ALA A 101 -7.30 -5.15 6.65
N PRO A 102 -7.03 -4.71 5.41
CA PRO A 102 -6.12 -3.60 5.18
C PRO A 102 -6.69 -2.30 5.76
N ARG A 103 -5.80 -1.47 6.31
CA ARG A 103 -6.17 -0.21 6.95
C ARG A 103 -5.73 0.98 6.10
N LEU A 104 -6.70 1.73 5.58
CA LEU A 104 -6.44 3.02 4.96
C LEU A 104 -6.26 4.09 6.03
N ARG A 105 -5.18 4.87 5.94
CA ARG A 105 -4.88 6.00 6.83
C ARG A 105 -4.71 7.26 6.00
N GLN A 106 -5.29 8.35 6.49
CA GLN A 106 -5.17 9.67 5.88
C GLN A 106 -4.65 10.66 6.92
N VAL A 107 -3.75 11.54 6.51
CA VAL A 107 -3.30 12.69 7.30
C VAL A 107 -3.89 13.96 6.69
N ARG A 108 -4.32 14.90 7.53
CA ARG A 108 -4.95 16.16 7.11
C ARG A 108 -4.30 17.33 7.83
N VAL A 109 -4.26 18.46 7.13
CA VAL A 109 -3.78 19.73 7.67
C VAL A 109 -4.94 20.63 8.06
N ALA A 110 -4.68 21.54 9.00
CA ALA A 110 -5.63 22.56 9.38
C ALA A 110 -5.81 23.56 8.24
N THR A 111 -7.04 24.02 8.06
CA THR A 111 -7.36 25.11 7.12
C THR A 111 -6.91 26.43 7.72
N ASN A 112 -6.32 27.31 6.91
CA ASN A 112 -5.95 28.68 7.29
C ASN A 112 -4.90 28.80 8.42
N SER A 113 -4.11 27.75 8.64
CA SER A 113 -2.99 27.78 9.60
C SER A 113 -1.69 28.31 8.98
N CYS A 114 -1.74 28.82 7.75
CA CYS A 114 -0.63 29.40 7.02
C CYS A 114 -0.61 30.93 7.15
N ARG A 115 0.60 31.51 7.10
CA ARG A 115 0.79 32.96 7.07
C ARG A 115 0.66 33.47 5.63
N THR A 116 -0.56 33.77 5.21
CA THR A 116 -0.84 34.42 3.91
C THR A 116 -1.07 35.91 4.07
N GLU A 117 -0.54 36.72 3.16
CA GLU A 117 -0.82 38.16 3.16
C GLU A 117 -2.32 38.42 2.90
N ARG A 118 -2.88 39.43 3.59
CA ARG A 118 -4.30 39.76 3.52
C ARG A 118 -4.81 40.06 2.10
N ARG A 119 -3.93 40.47 1.17
CA ARG A 119 -4.30 40.73 -0.23
C ARG A 119 -4.68 39.46 -0.99
N PHE A 120 -4.09 38.32 -0.67
CA PHE A 120 -4.37 37.04 -1.35
C PHE A 120 -5.63 36.34 -0.83
N LEU A 121 -6.07 36.66 0.39
CA LEU A 121 -7.30 36.12 0.96
C LEU A 121 -8.56 36.47 0.15
N ARG A 122 -8.51 37.53 -0.65
CA ARG A 122 -9.60 37.91 -1.56
C ARG A 122 -9.80 36.91 -2.70
N TRP A 123 -8.73 36.26 -3.14
CA TRP A 123 -8.72 35.36 -4.31
C TRP A 123 -8.65 33.89 -3.91
N SER A 124 -7.98 33.59 -2.80
CA SER A 124 -7.91 32.26 -2.20
C SER A 124 -8.38 32.35 -0.74
N PRO A 125 -9.67 32.10 -0.47
CA PRO A 125 -10.23 32.21 0.88
C PRO A 125 -9.69 31.14 1.83
N THR A 126 -9.14 30.06 1.26
CA THR A 126 -8.54 28.96 2.00
C THR A 126 -7.06 28.84 1.68
N CYS A 127 -6.26 28.53 2.69
CA CYS A 127 -4.88 28.12 2.51
C CYS A 127 -4.60 26.84 3.31
N LEU A 128 -3.79 25.95 2.71
CA LEU A 128 -3.38 24.67 3.27
C LEU A 128 -1.86 24.69 3.43
N PRO A 129 -1.32 24.61 4.66
CA PRO A 129 0.12 24.62 4.87
C PRO A 129 0.76 23.31 4.43
N THR A 130 2.10 23.31 4.37
CA THR A 130 2.90 22.10 4.37
C THR A 130 2.63 21.24 5.60
N LEU A 131 2.81 19.92 5.46
CA LEU A 131 2.59 18.98 6.55
C LEU A 131 3.73 19.06 7.57
N ASP A 132 3.56 19.91 8.57
CA ASP A 132 4.40 19.96 9.77
C ASP A 132 3.61 19.47 11.00
N ASP A 133 4.29 19.01 12.05
CA ASP A 133 3.61 18.40 13.21
C ASP A 133 2.60 19.33 13.89
N GLY A 134 2.84 20.65 13.85
CA GLY A 134 1.92 21.69 14.34
C GLY A 134 0.74 22.00 13.40
N ALA A 135 0.83 21.62 12.13
CA ALA A 135 -0.20 21.86 11.12
C ALA A 135 -1.23 20.71 11.02
N ARG A 136 -1.00 19.59 11.71
CA ARG A 136 -1.89 18.42 11.68
C ARG A 136 -3.23 18.73 12.32
N ARG A 137 -4.31 18.62 11.54
CA ARG A 137 -5.67 18.74 12.07
C ARG A 137 -6.08 17.42 12.72
N ARG A 138 -6.37 17.47 14.02
CA ARG A 138 -6.92 16.34 14.80
C ARG A 138 -8.44 16.44 15.03
N ALA A 139 -9.03 17.59 14.71
CA ALA A 139 -10.47 17.82 14.86
C ALA A 139 -11.28 16.97 13.86
N PRO A 140 -12.50 16.55 14.23
CA PRO A 140 -13.40 15.83 13.33
C PRO A 140 -13.80 16.69 12.13
N ILE A 141 -14.22 16.01 11.07
CA ILE A 141 -14.59 16.62 9.77
C ILE A 141 -15.93 17.35 9.89
N TYR A 142 -16.84 16.77 10.66
CA TYR A 142 -18.14 17.32 11.00
C TYR A 142 -18.09 17.70 12.48
N GLY A 143 -17.97 18.99 12.74
CA GLY A 143 -17.93 19.60 14.06
C GLY A 143 -18.33 21.05 13.91
#